data_AF-A0A5Q4DL02-F1
#
_entry.id   AF-A0A5Q4DL02-F1
#
_cell.length_a   1.000
_cell.length_b   1.000
_cell.length_c   1.000
_cell.angle_alpha   90.00
_cell.angle_beta   90.00
_cell.angle_gamma   90.00
#
_symmetry.space_group_name_H-M   'P 1'
#
loop_
_entity.id
_entity.type
_entity.pdbx_description
1 polymer ?
#
loop_
_entity_poly.entity_id
_entity_poly.type
_entity_poly.pdbx_seq_one_letter_code
_entity_poly.pdbx_strand_id
1 'polypeptide(L)'
;MKRLSASVIGVLMAGGVWADTSPFDGRYKLNPDVPGCVVGEGDVANAAFEIRNGRFISIETECRLANPTNIRDMGAMLYDLTCSSEGEEWSDRILLMMKDDGSLLRVVDGMAFTNPPCE
;
A
#
# COMPACT_ATOMS: atom_id res chain seq x y z
N MET A 1 -50.21 20.88 23.59
CA MET A 1 -48.92 20.15 23.71
C MET A 1 -48.90 19.01 22.70
N LYS A 2 -48.27 19.17 21.53
CA LYS A 2 -48.04 18.08 20.56
C LYS A 2 -46.54 17.97 20.34
N ARG A 3 -46.00 16.79 20.65
CA ARG A 3 -44.57 16.47 20.63
C ARG A 3 -44.09 16.43 19.19
N LEU A 4 -43.10 17.26 18.86
CA LEU A 4 -42.35 17.18 17.61
C LEU A 4 -41.38 16.00 17.71
N SER A 5 -41.62 14.93 16.96
CA SER A 5 -40.64 13.86 16.76
C SER A 5 -39.56 14.37 15.80
N ALA A 6 -38.36 14.60 16.30
CA ALA A 6 -37.18 14.84 15.47
C ALA A 6 -36.61 13.48 15.04
N SER A 7 -36.79 13.11 13.77
CA SER A 7 -36.05 12.01 13.16
C SER A 7 -34.63 12.49 12.86
N VAL A 8 -33.65 11.93 13.56
CA VAL A 8 -32.24 12.10 13.24
C VAL A 8 -31.91 11.12 12.11
N ILE A 9 -31.72 11.65 10.90
CA ILE A 9 -31.14 10.90 9.78
C ILE A 9 -29.64 10.80 10.06
N GLY A 10 -29.17 9.63 10.47
CA GLY A 10 -27.75 9.33 10.60
C GLY A 10 -27.13 9.17 9.22
N VAL A 11 -26.21 10.08 8.86
CA VAL A 11 -25.38 9.95 7.66
C VAL A 11 -24.31 8.89 7.95
N LEU A 12 -24.46 7.72 7.35
CA LEU A 12 -23.39 6.71 7.29
C LEU A 12 -22.32 7.23 6.32
N MET A 13 -21.27 7.82 6.87
CA MET A 13 -20.06 8.12 6.10
C MET A 13 -19.39 6.80 5.70
N ALA A 14 -19.63 6.34 4.47
CA ALA A 14 -18.82 5.31 3.83
C ALA A 14 -17.45 5.90 3.42
N GLY A 15 -16.73 6.48 4.39
CA GLY A 15 -15.34 6.86 4.20
C GLY A 15 -14.50 5.60 4.31
N GLY A 16 -13.94 5.13 3.19
CA GLY A 16 -13.01 4.01 3.20
C GLY A 16 -11.85 4.33 4.14
N VAL A 17 -11.81 3.67 5.30
CA VAL A 17 -10.68 3.77 6.23
C VAL A 17 -9.42 3.38 5.45
N TRP A 18 -8.44 4.27 5.42
CA TRP A 18 -7.12 3.95 4.87
C TRP A 18 -6.50 2.89 5.77
N ALA A 19 -5.91 1.86 5.18
CA ALA A 19 -5.27 0.85 5.98
C ALA A 19 -4.03 1.44 6.68
N ASP A 20 -3.79 1.04 7.92
CA ASP A 20 -2.54 1.37 8.60
C ASP A 20 -1.40 0.60 7.93
N THR A 21 -0.52 1.34 7.28
CA THR A 21 0.70 0.84 6.64
C THR A 21 1.95 1.24 7.41
N SER A 22 1.82 1.89 8.56
CA SER A 22 2.96 2.40 9.32
C SER A 22 4.07 1.37 9.63
N PRO A 23 3.80 0.05 9.78
CA PRO A 23 4.87 -0.94 9.92
C PRO A 23 5.73 -1.14 8.67
N PHE A 24 5.23 -0.72 7.50
CA PHE A 24 5.86 -0.89 6.18
C PHE A 24 6.17 0.45 5.51
N ASP A 25 5.85 1.57 6.15
CA ASP A 25 6.12 2.90 5.60
C ASP A 25 7.62 3.08 5.36
N GLY A 26 7.98 3.55 4.16
CA GLY A 26 9.37 3.66 3.74
C GLY A 26 9.55 3.77 2.24
N ARG A 27 10.79 4.02 1.83
CA ARG A 27 11.21 4.02 0.42
C ARG A 27 12.09 2.80 0.17
N TYR A 28 11.76 2.06 -0.87
CA TYR A 28 12.42 0.80 -1.18
C TYR A 28 12.79 0.72 -2.65
N LYS A 29 13.96 0.12 -2.91
CA LYS A 29 14.40 -0.18 -4.27
C LYS A 29 13.46 -1.20 -4.92
N LEU A 30 13.26 -1.13 -6.24
CA LEU A 30 12.41 -2.07 -6.96
C LEU A 30 12.86 -3.54 -6.84
N ASN A 31 14.16 -3.78 -6.75
CA ASN A 31 14.80 -5.07 -6.51
C ASN A 31 16.25 -4.86 -6.01
N PRO A 32 16.97 -5.92 -5.61
CA PRO A 32 18.34 -5.81 -5.10
C PRO A 32 19.39 -5.30 -6.09
N ASP A 33 19.15 -5.44 -7.41
CA ASP A 33 20.09 -5.13 -8.47
C ASP A 33 19.99 -3.68 -8.97
N VAL A 34 18.94 -2.96 -8.57
CA VAL A 34 18.73 -1.55 -8.93
C VAL A 34 19.58 -0.65 -8.02
N PRO A 35 20.49 0.18 -8.59
CA PRO A 35 21.32 1.07 -7.79
C PRO A 35 20.57 2.27 -7.23
N GLY A 36 19.59 2.80 -7.98
CA GLY A 36 18.92 4.06 -7.65
C GLY A 36 17.73 3.93 -6.70
N CYS A 37 17.20 5.09 -6.32
CA CYS A 37 16.17 5.26 -5.31
C CYS A 37 15.12 6.32 -5.66
N VAL A 38 14.93 6.61 -6.94
CA VAL A 38 14.00 7.64 -7.44
C VAL A 38 12.58 7.09 -7.40
N VAL A 39 11.66 7.83 -6.77
CA VAL A 39 10.24 7.45 -6.65
C VAL A 39 9.40 8.34 -7.55
N GLY A 40 8.46 7.74 -8.28
CA GLY A 40 7.43 8.46 -9.04
C GLY A 40 7.85 8.98 -10.41
N GLU A 41 9.15 8.97 -10.72
CA GLU A 41 9.70 9.41 -12.01
C GLU A 41 10.99 8.64 -12.36
N GLY A 42 11.42 8.74 -13.62
CA GLY A 42 12.70 8.18 -14.08
C GLY A 42 12.57 6.85 -14.83
N ASP A 43 13.68 6.13 -14.89
CA ASP A 43 13.75 4.81 -15.53
C ASP A 43 13.83 3.68 -14.49
N VAL A 44 13.58 2.45 -14.94
CA VAL A 44 13.64 1.24 -14.11
C VAL A 44 15.02 1.06 -13.44
N ALA A 45 16.09 1.57 -14.07
CA ALA A 45 17.45 1.45 -13.55
C ALA A 45 17.70 2.29 -12.29
N ASN A 46 16.87 3.30 -12.04
CA ASN A 46 16.97 4.14 -10.85
C ASN A 46 15.73 4.10 -9.95
N ALA A 47 14.78 3.22 -10.27
CA ALA A 47 13.45 3.24 -9.69
C ALA A 47 13.36 2.66 -8.27
N ALA A 48 12.53 3.30 -7.47
CA ALA A 48 12.06 2.89 -6.16
C ALA A 48 10.55 3.11 -6.06
N PHE A 49 9.96 2.52 -5.02
CA PHE A 49 8.60 2.84 -4.60
C PHE A 49 8.58 3.36 -3.16
N GLU A 50 7.53 4.09 -2.82
CA GLU A 50 7.25 4.57 -1.48
C GLU A 50 5.95 3.90 -0.98
N ILE A 51 5.97 3.44 0.26
CA ILE A 51 4.76 3.13 1.03
C ILE A 51 4.61 4.23 2.08
N ARG A 52 3.47 4.93 2.07
CA ARG A 52 3.18 5.98 3.04
C ARG A 52 1.69 6.28 3.10
N ASN A 53 1.14 6.41 4.32
CA ASN A 53 -0.27 6.79 4.54
C ASN A 53 -1.27 5.91 3.78
N GLY A 54 -1.08 4.59 3.74
CA GLY A 54 -1.98 3.68 3.03
C GLY A 54 -1.87 3.74 1.51
N ARG A 55 -0.78 4.30 0.96
CA ARG A 55 -0.52 4.39 -0.48
C ARG A 55 0.77 3.67 -0.83
N PHE A 56 0.77 2.98 -1.95
CA PHE A 56 1.95 2.48 -2.66
C PHE A 56 2.15 3.35 -3.90
N ILE A 57 3.33 3.95 -4.04
CA ILE A 57 3.64 4.90 -5.11
C ILE A 57 4.90 4.42 -5.82
N SER A 58 4.78 4.15 -7.11
CA SER A 58 5.89 3.74 -7.99
C SER A 58 5.97 4.70 -9.19
N ILE A 59 6.85 4.43 -10.14
CA ILE A 59 6.80 5.07 -11.46
C ILE A 59 5.44 4.78 -12.08
N GLU A 60 4.71 5.85 -12.42
CA GLU A 60 3.41 5.86 -13.13
C GLU A 60 2.24 5.15 -12.44
N THR A 61 2.50 4.33 -11.42
CA THR A 61 1.50 3.57 -10.69
C THR A 61 1.33 4.10 -9.27
N GLU A 62 0.07 4.29 -8.88
CA GLU A 62 -0.33 4.53 -7.51
C GLU A 62 -1.39 3.51 -7.09
N CYS A 63 -1.26 2.94 -5.89
CA CYS A 63 -2.28 2.07 -5.31
C CYS A 63 -2.69 2.54 -3.92
N ARG A 64 -3.99 2.52 -3.64
CA ARG A 64 -4.55 2.63 -2.30
C ARG A 64 -4.62 1.25 -1.65
N LEU A 65 -4.13 1.13 -0.42
CA LEU A 65 -4.18 -0.07 0.41
C LEU A 65 -5.41 -0.02 1.33
N ALA A 66 -6.16 -1.12 1.38
CA ALA A 66 -7.37 -1.28 2.20
C ALA A 66 -7.44 -2.69 2.81
N ASN A 67 -8.39 -2.88 3.74
CA ASN A 67 -8.77 -4.17 4.30
C ASN A 67 -7.59 -5.03 4.81
N PRO A 68 -6.78 -4.51 5.76
CA PRO A 68 -5.64 -5.24 6.28
C PRO A 68 -6.08 -6.59 6.88
N THR A 69 -5.46 -7.66 6.40
CA THR A 69 -5.65 -9.03 6.88
C THR A 69 -4.34 -9.54 7.47
N ASN A 70 -4.31 -9.75 8.78
CA ASN A 70 -3.15 -10.25 9.48
C ASN A 70 -2.83 -11.70 9.10
N ILE A 71 -1.56 -11.96 8.76
CA ILE A 71 -1.05 -13.32 8.61
C ILE A 71 -0.49 -13.78 9.95
N ARG A 72 -1.13 -14.80 10.52
CA ARG A 72 -0.86 -15.27 11.89
C ARG A 72 0.61 -15.67 12.06
N ASP A 73 1.21 -15.15 13.14
CA ASP A 73 2.56 -15.51 13.60
C ASP A 73 3.70 -15.27 12.59
N MET A 74 3.50 -14.35 11.63
CA MET A 74 4.49 -14.09 10.55
C MET A 74 4.93 -12.62 10.43
N GLY A 75 4.41 -11.70 11.25
CA GLY A 75 4.72 -10.27 11.10
C GLY A 75 4.37 -9.69 9.72
N ALA A 76 3.38 -10.31 9.06
CA ALA A 76 2.99 -9.99 7.68
C ALA A 76 1.52 -9.59 7.60
N MET A 77 1.21 -8.70 6.66
CA MET A 77 -0.14 -8.20 6.42
C MET A 77 -0.48 -8.29 4.94
N LEU A 78 -1.67 -8.80 4.62
CA LEU A 78 -2.26 -8.78 3.28
C LEU A 78 -3.19 -7.58 3.16
N TYR A 79 -3.10 -6.84 2.06
CA TYR A 79 -3.97 -5.70 1.75
C TYR A 79 -4.65 -5.92 0.40
N ASP A 80 -5.89 -5.42 0.29
CA ASP A 80 -6.55 -5.23 -1.00
C ASP A 80 -6.05 -3.91 -1.62
N LEU A 81 -5.73 -3.93 -2.90
CA LEU A 81 -5.26 -2.79 -3.67
C LEU A 81 -6.34 -2.28 -4.62
N THR A 82 -6.44 -0.96 -4.71
CA THR A 82 -7.05 -0.26 -5.85
C THR A 82 -5.97 0.61 -6.48
N CYS A 83 -5.54 0.26 -7.68
CA CYS A 83 -4.43 0.87 -8.38
C CYS A 83 -4.90 1.69 -9.57
N SER A 84 -4.12 2.72 -9.91
CA SER A 84 -4.26 3.48 -11.14
C SER A 84 -2.91 3.75 -11.78
N SER A 85 -2.89 3.73 -13.12
CA SER A 85 -1.74 4.08 -13.96
C SER A 85 -2.26 4.51 -15.33
N GLU A 86 -1.77 5.63 -15.85
CA GLU A 86 -2.08 6.12 -17.20
C GLU A 86 -3.58 6.17 -17.58
N GLY A 87 -4.46 6.33 -16.60
CA GLY A 87 -5.92 6.37 -16.80
C GLY A 87 -6.63 5.01 -16.76
N GLU A 88 -5.90 3.93 -16.52
CA GLU A 88 -6.44 2.61 -16.23
C GLU A 88 -6.51 2.37 -14.72
N GLU A 89 -7.56 1.65 -14.28
CA GLU A 89 -7.74 1.24 -12.89
C GLU A 89 -7.87 -0.28 -12.80
N TRP A 90 -7.25 -0.86 -11.78
CA TRP A 90 -7.37 -2.29 -11.50
C TRP A 90 -7.33 -2.58 -10.00
N SER A 91 -7.69 -3.80 -9.64
CA SER A 91 -7.59 -4.31 -8.27
C SER A 91 -6.61 -5.46 -8.20
N ASP A 92 -5.87 -5.52 -7.10
CA ASP A 92 -4.90 -6.57 -6.82
C ASP A 92 -4.81 -6.80 -5.31
N ARG A 93 -3.90 -7.67 -4.87
CA ARG A 93 -3.54 -7.88 -3.47
C ARG A 93 -2.04 -7.88 -3.28
N ILE A 94 -1.63 -7.38 -2.14
CA ILE A 94 -0.22 -7.32 -1.75
C ILE A 94 -0.06 -7.84 -0.33
N LEU A 95 0.83 -8.81 -0.14
CA LEU A 95 1.32 -9.20 1.18
C LEU A 95 2.65 -8.50 1.42
N LEU A 96 2.74 -7.83 2.56
CA LEU A 96 3.89 -7.08 3.03
C LEU A 96 4.41 -7.69 4.32
N MET A 97 5.74 -7.83 4.43
CA MET A 97 6.42 -8.32 5.62
C MET A 97 7.81 -7.69 5.71
N MET A 98 8.15 -7.11 6.85
CA MET A 98 9.53 -6.66 7.10
C MET A 98 10.42 -7.88 7.39
N LYS A 99 11.58 -7.93 6.75
CA LYS A 99 12.62 -8.93 7.02
C LYS A 99 13.55 -8.43 8.12
N ASP A 100 14.26 -9.36 8.76
CA ASP A 100 15.21 -9.06 9.85
C ASP A 100 16.38 -8.15 9.42
N ASP A 101 16.70 -8.13 8.13
CA ASP A 101 17.71 -7.26 7.53
C ASP A 101 17.19 -5.86 7.17
N GLY A 102 15.93 -5.54 7.52
CA GLY A 102 15.28 -4.26 7.22
C GLY A 102 14.73 -4.16 5.80
N SER A 103 14.90 -5.17 4.94
CA SER A 103 14.27 -5.20 3.62
C SER A 103 12.78 -5.55 3.70
N LEU A 104 12.00 -5.09 2.73
CA LEU A 104 10.59 -5.42 2.60
C LEU A 104 10.43 -6.65 1.70
N LEU A 105 9.74 -7.69 2.20
CA LEU A 105 9.21 -8.75 1.36
C LEU A 105 7.84 -8.31 0.83
N ARG A 106 7.72 -8.23 -0.49
CA ARG A 106 6.47 -7.95 -1.21
C ARG A 106 6.05 -9.19 -1.99
N VAL A 107 4.83 -9.69 -1.75
CA VAL A 107 4.24 -10.80 -2.51
C VAL A 107 2.94 -10.33 -3.17
N VAL A 108 2.80 -10.64 -4.45
CA VAL A 108 1.61 -10.38 -5.29
C VAL A 108 1.28 -11.68 -6.03
N ASP A 109 0.22 -11.69 -6.85
CA ASP A 109 -0.16 -12.92 -7.57
C ASP A 109 1.00 -13.45 -8.45
N GLY A 110 1.39 -14.70 -8.20
CA GLY A 110 2.47 -15.39 -8.91
C GLY A 110 3.90 -14.89 -8.64
N MET A 111 4.14 -13.86 -7.81
CA MET A 111 5.47 -13.24 -7.67
C MET A 111 5.82 -12.84 -6.22
N ALA A 112 7.11 -12.90 -5.89
CA ALA A 112 7.66 -12.42 -4.63
C ALA A 112 8.94 -11.62 -4.87
N PHE A 113 9.10 -10.51 -4.16
CA PHE A 113 10.21 -9.57 -4.30
C PHE A 113 10.82 -9.26 -2.94
N THR A 114 12.15 -9.20 -2.87
CA THR A 114 12.86 -8.58 -1.75
C THR A 114 13.27 -7.17 -2.18
N ASN A 115 12.86 -6.18 -1.40
CA ASN A 115 13.04 -4.77 -1.70
C ASN A 115 13.92 -4.14 -0.61
N PRO A 116 15.22 -3.90 -0.89
CA PRO A 116 16.08 -3.21 0.07
C PRO A 116 15.58 -1.78 0.34
N PRO A 117 15.80 -1.26 1.55
CA PRO A 117 15.54 0.15 1.83
C PRO A 117 16.46 1.03 0.99
N CYS A 118 16.00 2.25 0.71
CA CYS A 118 16.77 3.22 -0.05
C CYS A 118 17.84 3.94 0.77
N GLU A 119 17.49 4.34 2.00
CA GLU A 119 18.37 4.78 3.10
C GLU A 119 17.64 4.49 4.42
#